data_AF-A0A1A9K6G4-F1
#
_entry.id   AF-A0A1A9K6G4-F1
#
_cell.length_a   1.000
_cell.length_b   1.000
_cell.length_c   1.000
_cell.angle_alpha   90.00
_cell.angle_beta   90.00
_cell.angle_gamma   90.00
#
_symmetry.space_group_name_H-M   'P 1'
#
loop_
_entity.id
_entity.type
_entity.pdbx_description
1 polymer ?
#
loop_
_entity_poly.entity_id
_entity_poly.type
_entity_poly.pdbx_seq_one_letter_code
_entity_poly.pdbx_strand_id
1 'polypeptide(L)' 'MTYMIDAWLDRPHPYLRILNRDTGEVCALLQEDALDELREQGGLDLHELGTNEPQVLKELVRNLFLFCYARALR' A
#
# COMPACT_ATOMS: atom_id res chain seq x y z
N MET A 1 13.56 -5.64 -6.76
CA MET A 1 12.25 -4.96 -6.66
C MET A 1 12.51 -3.51 -6.31
N THR A 2 12.03 -2.57 -7.12
CA THR A 2 12.30 -1.13 -6.94
C THR A 2 11.45 -0.50 -5.85
N TYR A 3 10.33 -1.13 -5.47
CA TYR A 3 9.38 -0.59 -4.50
C TYR A 3 9.34 -1.43 -3.22
N MET A 4 9.10 -0.76 -2.10
CA MET A 4 8.93 -1.34 -0.77
C MET A 4 7.64 -0.82 -0.15
N ILE A 5 6.86 -1.71 0.45
CA ILE A 5 5.66 -1.34 1.22
C ILE A 5 6.10 -1.11 2.67
N ASP A 6 5.76 0.05 3.22
CA ASP A 6 5.90 0.36 4.64
C ASP A 6 4.52 0.66 5.22
N ALA A 7 4.05 -0.21 6.11
CA ALA A 7 2.69 -0.17 6.63
C ALA A 7 2.70 -0.24 8.16
N TRP A 8 2.07 0.76 8.80
CA TRP A 8 1.83 0.82 10.23
C TRP A 8 0.33 0.91 10.47
N LEU A 9 -0.31 -0.23 10.71
CA LEU A 9 -1.76 -0.35 10.70
C LEU A 9 -2.40 -0.42 12.10
N ASP A 10 -1.61 -0.79 13.11
CA ASP A 10 -2.07 -0.95 14.50
C ASP A 10 -1.80 0.30 15.37
N ARG A 11 -1.62 1.47 14.76
CA ARG A 11 -1.32 2.74 15.44
C ARG A 11 -2.57 3.64 15.46
N PRO A 12 -2.66 4.60 16.42
CA PRO A 12 -3.76 5.57 16.46
C PRO A 12 -3.95 6.39 15.16
N HIS A 13 -2.87 6.55 14.39
CA HIS A 13 -2.89 7.16 13.07
C HIS A 13 -2.28 6.15 12.09
N PRO A 14 -3.08 5.22 11.54
CA PRO A 14 -2.57 4.19 10.68
C PRO A 14 -2.18 4.77 9.32
N TYR A 15 -1.15 4.22 8.71
CA TYR A 15 -0.73 4.59 7.37
C TYR A 15 -0.14 3.41 6.61
N LEU A 16 -0.19 3.52 5.28
CA LEU A 16 0.59 2.69 4.37
C LEU A 16 1.25 3.59 3.35
N ARG A 17 2.53 3.37 3.07
CA ARG A 17 3.25 4.08 2.02
C ARG A 17 4.04 3.11 1.15
N ILE A 18 4.20 3.49 -0.12
CA ILE A 18 5.09 2.81 -1.05
C ILE A 18 6.32 3.68 -1.22
N LEU A 19 7.48 3.09 -0.98
CA LEU A 19 8.77 3.75 -1.09
C LEU A 19 9.53 3.22 -2.30
N ASN A 20 10.24 4.08 -3.03
CA ASN A 20 11.33 3.64 -3.88
C ASN A 20 12.47 3.15 -2.98
N ARG A 21 12.88 1.90 -3.15
CA ARG A 21 13.87 1.24 -2.30
C ARG A 21 15.26 1.83 -2.42
N ASP A 22 15.60 2.36 -3.59
CA ASP A 22 16.93 2.88 -3.89
C ASP A 22 17.06 4.35 -3.46
N THR A 23 15.99 5.15 -3.56
CA THR A 23 16.01 6.59 -3.23
C THR A 23 15.36 6.95 -1.91
N GLY A 24 14.52 6.06 -1.35
CA GLY A 24 13.68 6.35 -0.18
C GLY A 24 12.49 7.26 -0.46
N GLU A 25 12.25 7.62 -1.72
CA GLU A 25 11.15 8.51 -2.12
C GLU A 25 9.78 7.88 -1.84
N VAL A 26 8.85 8.67 -1.31
CA VAL A 26 7.45 8.25 -1.12
C VAL A 26 6.71 8.36 -2.44
N CYS A 27 6.46 7.22 -3.09
CA CYS A 27 5.74 7.16 -4.36
C CYS A 27 4.21 7.18 -4.18
N ALA A 28 3.71 6.69 -3.05
CA ALA A 28 2.30 6.72 -2.68
C ALA A 28 2.14 6.73 -1.15
N LEU A 29 1.10 7.42 -0.67
CA LEU A 29 0.75 7.48 0.75
C LEU A 29 -0.76 7.31 0.90
N LEU A 30 -1.16 6.32 1.70
CA LEU A 30 -2.53 6.09 2.12
C LEU A 30 -2.60 6.43 3.61
N GLN A 31 -3.42 7.43 3.94
CA GLN A 31 -3.80 7.74 5.32
C GLN A 31 -5.05 6.95 5.72
N GLU A 32 -5.50 7.15 6.95
CA GLU A 32 -6.60 6.41 7.58
C GLU A 32 -7.86 6.32 6.69
N ASP A 33 -8.29 7.44 6.12
CA ASP A 33 -9.43 7.53 5.19
C ASP A 33 -9.26 6.62 3.96
N ALA A 34 -8.05 6.57 3.42
CA ALA A 34 -7.72 5.74 2.26
C ALA A 34 -7.58 4.27 2.60
N LEU A 35 -7.10 3.96 3.79
CA LEU A 35 -7.00 2.59 4.29
C LEU A 35 -8.38 2.00 4.54
N ASP A 36 -9.30 2.78 5.10
CA ASP A 36 -10.66 2.31 5.36
C ASP A 36 -11.42 2.05 4.05
N GLU A 37 -11.35 2.95 3.07
CA GLU A 37 -11.91 2.70 1.74
C GLU A 37 -11.32 1.44 1.08
N LEU A 38 -10.00 1.24 1.20
CA LEU A 38 -9.33 0.10 0.62
C LEU A 38 -9.77 -1.22 1.29
N ARG A 39 -10.00 -1.20 2.61
CA ARG A 39 -10.54 -2.33 3.39
C ARG A 39 -11.99 -2.63 3.00
N GLU A 40 -12.83 -1.61 2.86
CA GLU A 40 -14.23 -1.77 2.45
C GLU A 40 -14.37 -2.39 1.05
N GLN A 41 -13.44 -2.09 0.15
CA GLN A 41 -13.40 -2.69 -1.20
C GLN A 41 -12.88 -4.13 -1.21
N GLY A 42 -12.38 -4.66 -0.08
CA GLY A 42 -11.72 -5.97 -0.01
C GLY A 42 -10.38 -6.01 -0.75
N GLY A 43 -9.77 -4.85 -1.04
CA GLY A 43 -8.56 -4.74 -1.86
C GLY A 43 -7.25 -4.95 -1.09
N LEU A 44 -7.32 -5.09 0.23
CA LEU A 44 -6.15 -5.26 1.09
C LEU A 44 -6.38 -6.42 2.07
N ASP A 45 -5.79 -7.57 1.77
CA ASP A 45 -5.57 -8.60 2.78
C ASP A 45 -4.29 -8.25 3.55
N LEU A 46 -4.46 -7.90 4.83
CA LEU A 46 -3.35 -7.54 5.72
C LEU A 46 -2.37 -8.69 5.94
N HIS A 47 -2.80 -9.93 5.74
CA HIS A 47 -1.91 -11.10 5.82
C HIS A 47 -0.96 -11.18 4.63
N GLU A 48 -1.34 -10.64 3.47
CA GLU A 48 -0.47 -10.62 2.29
C GLU A 48 0.66 -9.60 2.44
N LEU A 49 0.49 -8.54 3.22
CA LEU A 49 1.54 -7.54 3.48
C LEU A 49 2.77 -8.11 4.20
N GLY A 50 2.61 -9.20 4.94
CA GLY A 50 3.70 -9.88 5.67
C GLY A 50 4.47 -10.91 4.84
N THR A 51 4.08 -11.14 3.57
CA THR A 51 4.74 -12.12 2.72
C THR A 51 6.12 -11.67 2.24
N ASN A 52 7.03 -12.61 2.08
CA ASN A 52 8.32 -12.39 1.41
C ASN A 52 8.32 -12.92 -0.02
N GLU A 53 7.18 -13.40 -0.52
CA GLU A 53 7.07 -13.92 -1.88
C GLU A 53 7.13 -12.78 -2.91
N PRO A 54 8.15 -12.73 -3.79
CA PRO A 54 8.36 -11.60 -4.69
C PRO A 54 7.23 -11.38 -5.70
N GLN A 55 6.53 -12.44 -6.10
CA GLN A 55 5.41 -12.34 -7.04
C GLN A 55 4.20 -11.68 -6.36
N VAL A 56 3.84 -12.13 -5.17
CA VAL A 56 2.74 -11.57 -4.38
C VAL A 56 3.00 -10.11 -4.04
N LEU A 57 4.20 -9.78 -3.57
CA LEU A 57 4.59 -8.38 -3.30
C LEU A 57 4.46 -7.48 -4.55
N LYS A 58 4.70 -8.02 -5.76
CA LYS A 58 4.63 -7.26 -7.01
C LYS A 58 3.19 -6.93 -7.36
N GLU A 59 2.31 -7.88 -7.12
CA GLU A 59 0.87 -7.73 -7.34
C GLU A 59 0.26 -6.77 -6.31
N LEU A 60 0.64 -6.89 -5.04
CA LEU A 60 0.26 -5.96 -3.98
C LEU A 60 0.65 -4.52 -4.33
N VAL A 61 1.92 -4.27 -4.66
CA VAL A 61 2.40 -2.93 -5.04
C VAL A 61 1.60 -2.39 -6.24
N ARG A 62 1.35 -3.23 -7.25
CA ARG A 62 0.56 -2.84 -8.42
C ARG A 62 -0.86 -2.44 -8.04
N ASN A 63 -1.55 -3.26 -7.23
CA ASN A 63 -2.92 -3.01 -6.81
C ASN A 63 -3.03 -1.74 -5.99
N LEU A 64 -2.08 -1.50 -5.07
CA LEU A 64 -2.02 -0.27 -4.29
C LEU A 64 -1.83 0.98 -5.16
N PHE A 65 -0.96 0.93 -6.16
CA PHE A 65 -0.81 2.04 -7.11
C PHE A 65 -2.08 2.28 -7.93
N LEU A 66 -2.75 1.22 -8.39
CA LEU A 66 -4.02 1.33 -9.12
C LEU A 66 -5.11 1.95 -8.25
N PHE A 67 -5.21 1.54 -6.98
CA PHE A 67 -6.12 2.14 -6.02
C PHE A 67 -5.84 3.63 -5.82
N CYS A 68 -4.57 4.01 -5.60
CA CYS A 68 -4.17 5.41 -5.44
C CYS A 68 -4.55 6.24 -6.68
N TYR A 69 -4.29 5.70 -7.87
CA TYR A 69 -4.64 6.34 -9.12
C TYR A 69 -6.16 6.51 -9.27
N ALA A 70 -6.94 5.47 -9.03
CA ALA A 70 -8.40 5.51 -9.12
C ALA A 70 -9.00 6.48 -8.08
N ARG A 71 -8.43 6.55 -6.88
CA ARG A 71 -8.82 7.53 -5.84
C ARG A 71 -8.52 8.96 -6.27
N ALA A 72 -7.37 9.22 -6.88
CA ALA A 72 -7.00 10.56 -7.34
C ALA A 72 -7.85 11.08 -8.52
N LEU A 73 -8.60 10.21 -9.20
CA LEU A 73 -9.51 10.57 -10.28
C LEU A 73 -10.96 10.85 -9.82
N ARG A 74 -11.27 10.62 -8.54
CA ARG A 74 -12.57 10.95 -7.94
C ARG A 74 -12.57 12.38 -7.42
#